data_AF-A0A8T5RLJ6-F1
#
_entry.id   AF-A0A8T5RLJ6-F1
#
_cell.length_a   1.000
_cell.length_b   1.000
_cell.length_c   1.000
_cell.angle_alpha   90.00
_cell.angle_beta   90.00
_cell.angle_gamma   90.00
#
_symmetry.space_group_name_H-M   'P 1'
#
loop_
_entity.id
_entity.type
_entity.pdbx_description
1 polymer ?
#
loop_
_entity_poly.entity_id
_entity_poly.type
_entity_poly.pdbx_seq_one_letter_code
_entity_poly.pdbx_strand_id
1 'polypeptide(L)'
;MMIRKIQKILKENPHFFQYILKIIPIDFVCESNLKTLTNLIQNHYKTFIKERDSFKIVLKRRKHKNIERNALIERLASGINNKVDLENPDKVIRIEILGNFSGVSFLQKKDIIHKVD
;
A
#
# COMPACT_ATOMS: atom_id res chain seq x y z
N MET A 1 -11.88 -10.76 -4.78
CA MET A 1 -11.19 -9.46 -4.59
C MET A 1 -11.31 -8.64 -5.86
N MET A 2 -11.56 -7.33 -5.73
CA MET A 2 -11.78 -6.39 -6.85
C MET A 2 -10.66 -6.45 -7.90
N ILE A 3 -9.41 -6.58 -7.47
CA ILE A 3 -8.25 -6.63 -8.38
C ILE A 3 -8.33 -7.79 -9.39
N ARG A 4 -8.86 -8.96 -8.98
CA ARG A 4 -9.05 -10.10 -9.89
C ARG A 4 -10.11 -9.83 -10.95
N LYS A 5 -11.15 -9.05 -10.62
CA LYS A 5 -12.18 -8.64 -11.58
C LYS A 5 -11.57 -7.68 -12.61
N ILE A 6 -10.76 -6.72 -12.16
CA ILE A 6 -10.04 -5.80 -13.06
C ILE A 6 -9.08 -6.57 -13.98
N GLN A 7 -8.33 -7.54 -13.44
CA GLN A 7 -7.46 -8.42 -14.24
C GLN A 7 -8.23 -9.24 -15.28
N LYS A 8 -9.45 -9.69 -14.97
CA LYS A 8 -10.30 -10.39 -15.94
C LYS A 8 -10.75 -9.45 -17.07
N ILE A 9 -11.21 -8.25 -16.74
CA ILE A 9 -11.59 -7.23 -17.73
C ILE A 9 -10.42 -6.89 -18.63
N LEU A 10 -9.20 -6.75 -18.08
CA LEU A 10 -7.97 -6.51 -18.85
C LEU A 10 -7.66 -7.62 -19.86
N LYS A 11 -7.91 -8.88 -19.50
CA LYS A 11 -7.71 -10.01 -20.42
C LYS A 11 -8.75 -10.02 -21.54
N GLU A 12 -9.97 -9.61 -21.25
CA GLU A 12 -11.08 -9.60 -22.21
C GLU A 12 -11.07 -8.36 -23.12
N ASN A 13 -10.58 -7.22 -22.63
CA ASN A 13 -10.50 -5.97 -23.37
C ASN A 13 -9.25 -5.15 -23.00
N PRO A 14 -8.08 -5.45 -23.58
CA PRO A 14 -6.82 -4.76 -23.29
C PRO A 14 -6.85 -3.25 -23.58
N HIS A 15 -7.61 -2.82 -24.60
CA HIS A 15 -7.70 -1.42 -25.01
C HIS A 15 -8.32 -0.51 -23.94
N PHE A 16 -9.13 -1.05 -23.03
CA PHE A 16 -9.75 -0.29 -21.94
C PHE A 16 -8.73 0.45 -21.07
N PHE A 17 -7.51 -0.08 -20.96
CA PHE A 17 -6.44 0.46 -20.13
C PHE A 17 -5.26 1.03 -20.93
N GLN A 18 -5.43 1.30 -22.23
CA GLN A 18 -4.34 1.72 -23.12
C GLN A 18 -3.59 2.99 -22.64
N TYR A 19 -4.25 3.85 -21.86
CA TYR A 19 -3.68 5.06 -21.27
C TYR A 19 -3.33 4.95 -19.78
N ILE A 20 -3.61 3.80 -19.14
CA ILE A 20 -3.38 3.60 -17.72
C ILE A 20 -2.03 2.92 -17.52
N LEU A 21 -1.07 3.65 -16.94
CA LEU A 21 0.28 3.15 -16.69
C LEU A 21 0.30 2.03 -15.63
N LYS A 22 -0.51 2.18 -14.57
CA LYS A 22 -0.52 1.29 -13.41
C LYS A 22 -1.77 1.51 -12.55
N ILE A 23 -2.30 0.43 -11.98
CA ILE A 23 -3.38 0.46 -10.98
C ILE A 23 -2.85 -0.14 -9.67
N ILE A 24 -3.11 0.57 -8.58
CA ILE A 24 -2.79 0.14 -7.22
C ILE A 24 -4.07 0.25 -6.41
N PRO A 25 -4.57 -0.84 -5.80
CA PRO A 25 -5.74 -0.76 -4.94
C PRO A 25 -5.42 0.01 -3.64
N ILE A 26 -6.39 0.73 -3.12
CA ILE A 26 -6.33 1.40 -1.81
C ILE A 26 -7.29 0.66 -0.87
N ASP A 27 -6.79 0.24 0.30
CA ASP A 27 -7.60 -0.44 1.32
C ASP A 27 -8.24 0.58 2.28
N PHE A 28 -7.52 1.66 2.60
CA PHE A 28 -8.03 2.74 3.46
C PHE A 28 -7.60 4.12 2.99
N VAL A 29 -8.42 5.12 3.31
CA VAL A 29 -8.10 6.54 3.16
C VAL A 29 -8.26 7.22 4.51
N CYS A 30 -7.30 8.06 4.90
CA CYS A 30 -7.37 8.85 6.11
C CYS A 30 -6.66 10.19 5.96
N GLU A 31 -6.75 11.06 6.97
CA GLU A 31 -5.98 12.30 7.01
C GLU A 31 -4.47 12.02 7.06
N SER A 32 -3.71 12.85 6.34
CA SER A 32 -2.25 12.82 6.28
C SER A 32 -1.61 13.35 7.55
N ASN A 33 -1.77 12.63 8.66
CA ASN A 33 -1.03 12.89 9.89
C ASN A 33 -0.47 11.59 10.48
N LEU A 34 0.66 11.72 11.17
CA LEU A 34 1.43 10.59 11.68
C LEU A 34 0.60 9.69 12.62
N LYS A 35 -0.19 10.28 13.53
CA LYS A 35 -0.97 9.54 14.52
C LYS A 35 -2.09 8.73 13.87
N THR A 36 -2.89 9.37 13.01
CA THR A 36 -4.02 8.74 12.31
C THR A 36 -3.54 7.61 11.39
N LEU A 37 -2.49 7.83 10.61
CA LEU A 37 -1.90 6.79 9.77
C LEU A 37 -1.42 5.60 10.59
N THR A 38 -0.67 5.86 11.66
CA THR A 38 -0.12 4.81 12.52
C THR A 38 -1.23 3.96 13.13
N ASN A 39 -2.21 4.61 13.76
CA ASN A 39 -3.31 3.94 14.43
C ASN A 39 -4.15 3.11 13.45
N LEU A 40 -4.48 3.68 12.29
CA LEU A 40 -5.24 2.98 11.25
C LEU A 40 -4.52 1.70 10.81
N ILE A 41 -3.23 1.79 10.50
CA ILE A 41 -2.46 0.63 10.04
C ILE A 41 -2.33 -0.42 11.15
N GLN A 42 -1.97 -0.02 12.36
CA GLN A 42 -1.78 -0.95 13.49
C GLN A 42 -3.07 -1.63 13.94
N ASN A 43 -4.22 -0.96 13.82
CA ASN A 43 -5.51 -1.55 14.16
C ASN A 43 -6.00 -2.56 13.11
N HIS A 44 -5.56 -2.47 11.86
CA HIS A 44 -6.13 -3.26 10.75
C HIS A 44 -5.14 -4.22 10.07
N TYR A 45 -3.83 -4.12 10.30
CA TYR A 45 -2.83 -4.91 9.55
C TYR A 45 -3.04 -6.42 9.64
N LYS A 46 -3.54 -6.94 10.78
CA LYS A 46 -3.76 -8.38 11.00
C LYS A 46 -4.77 -9.00 10.03
N THR A 47 -5.65 -8.19 9.43
CA THR A 47 -6.58 -8.64 8.39
C THR A 47 -5.86 -8.92 7.06
N PHE A 48 -4.68 -8.33 6.85
CA PHE A 48 -3.96 -8.35 5.58
C PHE A 48 -2.60 -9.07 5.63
N ILE A 49 -1.96 -9.09 6.80
CA ILE A 49 -0.63 -9.67 7.05
C ILE A 49 -0.81 -10.81 8.06
N LYS A 50 -0.51 -12.04 7.64
CA LYS A 50 -0.57 -13.22 8.51
C LYS A 50 0.65 -13.28 9.41
N GLU A 51 0.60 -14.05 10.49
CA GLU A 51 1.68 -14.13 11.49
C GLU A 51 3.06 -14.48 10.91
N ARG A 52 3.09 -15.32 9.86
CA ARG A 52 4.34 -15.75 9.19
C ARG A 52 4.77 -14.84 8.04
N ASP A 53 3.90 -13.92 7.61
CA ASP A 53 4.22 -13.02 6.51
C ASP A 53 5.29 -12.03 6.96
N SER A 54 6.25 -11.76 6.09
CA SER A 54 7.18 -10.64 6.19
C SER A 54 6.59 -9.38 5.54
N PHE A 55 7.07 -8.21 5.95
CA PHE A 55 6.60 -6.96 5.37
C PHE A 55 7.69 -5.90 5.16
N LYS A 56 7.38 -4.93 4.30
CA LYS A 56 8.06 -3.64 4.26
C LYS A 56 7.09 -2.47 4.17
N ILE A 57 7.53 -1.32 4.66
CA ILE A 57 6.78 -0.07 4.58
C ILE A 57 7.31 0.76 3.42
N VAL A 58 6.42 1.25 2.57
CA VAL A 58 6.78 2.12 1.43
C VAL A 58 5.99 3.41 1.50
N LEU A 59 6.67 4.50 1.84
CA LEU A 59 6.10 5.85 1.78
C LEU A 59 6.33 6.52 0.42
N LYS A 60 5.25 6.96 -0.22
CA LYS A 60 5.20 7.71 -1.48
C LYS A 60 4.51 9.05 -1.25
N ARG A 61 5.10 10.12 -1.78
CA ARG A 61 4.61 11.50 -1.62
C ARG A 61 5.14 12.36 -2.76
N ARG A 62 4.36 13.37 -3.18
CA ARG A 62 4.78 14.39 -4.16
C ARG A 62 4.85 15.75 -3.48
N LYS A 63 6.05 16.33 -3.36
CA LYS A 63 6.31 17.67 -2.78
C LYS A 63 5.66 17.92 -1.39
N HIS A 64 5.44 16.87 -0.60
CA HIS A 64 4.85 16.97 0.74
C HIS A 64 5.89 16.54 1.79
N LYS A 65 6.19 17.40 2.77
CA LYS A 65 7.20 17.13 3.82
C LYS A 65 6.65 16.98 5.23
N ASN A 66 5.34 17.17 5.45
CA ASN A 66 4.76 17.27 6.80
C ASN A 66 4.84 15.97 7.62
N ILE A 67 5.09 14.82 6.98
CA ILE A 67 5.31 13.55 7.67
C ILE A 67 6.76 13.14 7.46
N GLU A 68 7.53 13.12 8.53
CA GLU A 68 8.93 12.64 8.50
C GLU A 68 8.92 11.12 8.24
N ARG A 69 9.78 10.65 7.32
CA ARG A 69 9.76 9.28 6.81
C ARG A 69 10.17 8.30 7.91
N ASN A 70 11.25 8.58 8.61
CA ASN A 70 11.81 7.67 9.60
C ASN A 70 10.89 7.58 10.81
N ALA A 71 10.37 8.71 11.30
CA ALA A 71 9.38 8.76 12.37
C ALA A 71 8.12 7.94 12.04
N LEU A 72 7.63 7.97 10.80
CA LEU A 72 6.52 7.13 10.36
C LEU A 72 6.90 5.64 10.35
N ILE A 73 8.05 5.29 9.78
CA ILE A 73 8.50 3.90 9.67
C ILE A 73 8.73 3.30 11.06
N GLU A 74 9.47 3.98 11.93
CA GLU A 74 9.78 3.55 13.29
C GLU A 74 8.51 3.33 14.10
N ARG A 75 7.61 4.32 14.10
CA ARG A 75 6.37 4.27 14.87
C ARG A 75 5.41 3.19 14.37
N LEU A 76 5.37 2.94 13.07
CA LEU A 76 4.57 1.86 12.49
C LEU A 76 5.15 0.49 12.84
N ALA A 77 6.45 0.31 12.59
CA ALA A 77 7.15 -0.96 12.79
C ALA A 77 7.10 -1.41 14.27
N SER A 78 7.13 -0.48 15.22
CA SER A 78 7.06 -0.81 16.65
C SER A 78 5.74 -1.46 17.09
N GLY A 79 4.66 -1.37 16.29
CA GLY A 79 3.37 -1.99 16.60
C GLY A 79 3.00 -3.17 15.71
N ILE A 80 3.94 -3.67 14.90
CA ILE A 80 3.72 -4.80 13.99
C ILE A 80 4.75 -5.89 14.32
N ASN A 81 4.28 -7.04 14.80
CA ASN A 81 5.16 -8.12 15.28
C ASN A 81 5.74 -9.00 14.16
N ASN A 82 5.41 -8.71 12.90
CA ASN A 82 5.88 -9.46 11.74
C ASN A 82 7.36 -9.17 11.42
N LYS A 83 8.03 -10.11 10.76
CA LYS A 83 9.40 -9.92 10.28
C LYS A 83 9.45 -8.79 9.25
N VAL A 84 10.39 -7.85 9.39
CA VAL A 84 10.68 -6.87 8.35
C VAL A 84 11.62 -7.49 7.31
N ASP A 85 11.25 -7.43 6.02
CA ASP A 85 12.10 -7.83 4.89
C ASP A 85 12.05 -6.75 3.81
N LEU A 86 13.14 -5.99 3.66
CA LEU A 86 13.19 -4.85 2.74
C LEU A 86 13.35 -5.28 1.26
N GLU A 87 13.94 -6.46 1.04
CA GLU A 87 14.26 -7.00 -0.28
C GLU A 87 13.05 -7.76 -0.84
N ASN A 88 12.62 -8.82 -0.15
CA ASN A 88 11.62 -9.78 -0.62
C ASN A 88 10.47 -9.98 0.39
N PRO A 89 9.67 -8.93 0.66
CA PRO A 89 8.55 -9.06 1.59
C PRO A 89 7.39 -9.85 0.99
N ASP A 90 6.64 -10.55 1.84
CA ASP A 90 5.34 -11.12 1.48
C ASP A 90 4.28 -10.03 1.29
N LYS A 91 4.39 -8.93 2.05
CA LYS A 91 3.46 -7.80 2.06
C LYS A 91 4.15 -6.44 2.00
N VAL A 92 3.60 -5.53 1.21
CA VAL A 92 4.02 -4.12 1.18
C VAL A 92 2.91 -3.27 1.79
N ILE A 93 3.20 -2.64 2.93
CA ILE A 93 2.37 -1.56 3.47
C ILE A 93 2.74 -0.30 2.71
N ARG A 94 1.98 0.01 1.67
CA ARG A 94 2.18 1.21 0.86
C ARG A 94 1.35 2.36 1.43
N ILE A 95 1.99 3.49 1.64
CA ILE A 95 1.36 4.74 2.09
C ILE A 95 1.59 5.78 1.00
N GLU A 96 0.53 6.28 0.41
CA GLU A 96 0.55 7.30 -0.65
C GLU A 96 -0.04 8.60 -0.10
N ILE A 97 0.81 9.60 0.15
CA ILE A 97 0.38 10.92 0.62
C ILE A 97 -0.03 11.79 -0.58
N LEU A 98 -1.27 12.27 -0.55
CA LEU A 98 -1.88 13.16 -1.53
C LEU A 98 -2.49 14.38 -0.81
N GLY A 99 -1.65 15.39 -0.57
CA GLY A 99 -2.05 16.57 0.21
C GLY A 99 -2.52 16.18 1.61
N ASN A 100 -3.73 16.60 1.97
CA ASN A 100 -4.30 16.39 3.30
C ASN A 100 -4.79 14.95 3.53
N PHE A 101 -4.81 14.09 2.51
CA PHE A 101 -5.23 12.69 2.63
C PHE A 101 -4.14 11.72 2.23
N SER A 102 -4.17 10.55 2.84
CA SER A 102 -3.27 9.44 2.57
C SER A 102 -4.04 8.19 2.25
N GLY A 103 -3.64 7.50 1.18
CA GLY A 103 -4.09 6.16 0.86
C GLY A 103 -3.16 5.12 1.47
N VAL A 104 -3.73 4.07 2.05
CA VAL A 104 -3.00 2.92 2.60
C VAL A 104 -3.39 1.66 1.83
N SER A 105 -2.39 0.88 1.45
CA SER A 105 -2.58 -0.42 0.78
C SER A 105 -1.72 -1.51 1.42
N PHE A 106 -2.24 -2.72 1.51
CA PHE A 106 -1.53 -3.93 1.95
C PHE A 106 -1.33 -4.88 0.76
N LEU A 107 -0.30 -4.63 -0.03
CA LEU A 107 -0.12 -5.21 -1.36
C LEU A 107 0.73 -6.47 -1.35
N GLN A 108 0.39 -7.44 -2.19
CA GLN A 108 1.30 -8.46 -2.73
C GLN A 108 1.76 -8.05 -4.13
N LYS A 109 2.85 -8.65 -4.64
CA LYS A 109 3.39 -8.36 -5.98
C LYS A 109 2.32 -8.46 -7.09
N LYS A 110 1.42 -9.45 -6.99
CA LYS A 110 0.34 -9.69 -7.96
C LYS A 110 -0.84 -8.71 -7.89
N ASP A 111 -0.92 -7.89 -6.84
CA ASP A 111 -2.03 -6.94 -6.65
C ASP A 111 -1.81 -5.65 -7.44
N ILE A 112 -0.59 -5.45 -7.94
CA ILE A 112 -0.25 -4.32 -8.78
C ILE A 112 -0.47 -4.70 -10.24
N ILE A 113 -1.33 -3.96 -10.91
CA ILE A 113 -1.54 -4.10 -12.34
C ILE A 113 -0.68 -3.06 -13.05
N HIS A 114 0.11 -3.51 -14.01
CA HIS A 114 0.90 -2.67 -14.89
C HIS A 114 0.22 -2.58 -16.26
N LYS A 115 0.58 -1.57 -17.05
CA LYS A 115 0.22 -1.51 -18.47
C LYS A 115 0.55 -2.84 -19.15
N VAL A 116 -0.39 -3.33 -19.96
CA VAL A 116 -0.19 -4.48 -20.83
C VAL A 116 0.35 -3.91 -22.15
N ASP A 117 1.53 -4.38 -22.56
CA ASP A 117 2.10 -4.06 -23.87
C ASP A 117 1.37 -4.80 -25.00
#